data_AF-A0A6N0DRV6-F1
#
_entry.id   AF-A0A6N0DRV6-F1
#
_cell.length_a   1.000
_cell.length_b   1.000
_cell.length_c   1.000
_cell.angle_alpha   90.00
_cell.angle_beta   90.00
_cell.angle_gamma   90.00
#
_symmetry.space_group_name_H-M   'P 1'
#
loop_
_entity.id
_entity.type
_entity.pdbx_description
1 polymer ?
#
loop_
_entity_poly.entity_id
_entity_poly.type
_entity_poly.pdbx_seq_one_letter_code
_entity_poly.pdbx_strand_id
1 'polypeptide(L)'
;MKAAKLKRGFLIVAFAAVSIIAAGYGIDPDWFAKTFLGLGQLDVSLAHICRAVMGLYLALAVFWLVCALRNTHKDAAILTVMIFAGGLLAGRLLSFAVDGEPAPLLIVYAAMELITVPLAWWIYKLPE
;
A
#
# COMPACT_ATOMS: atom_id res chain seq x y z
N MET A 1 -21.35 -4.20 16.49
CA MET A 1 -21.10 -2.72 16.68
C MET A 1 -19.64 -2.33 16.90
N LYS A 2 -18.88 -2.96 17.82
CA LYS A 2 -17.43 -2.68 17.99
C LYS A 2 -16.60 -3.11 16.78
N ALA A 3 -16.86 -4.30 16.22
CA ALA A 3 -16.17 -4.82 15.05
C ALA A 3 -16.39 -3.96 13.79
N ALA A 4 -17.62 -3.57 13.51
CA ALA A 4 -17.93 -2.66 12.39
C ALA A 4 -17.16 -1.32 12.45
N LYS A 5 -17.02 -0.73 13.65
CA LYS A 5 -16.22 0.49 13.85
C LYS A 5 -14.73 0.24 13.62
N LEU A 6 -14.22 -0.90 14.07
CA LEU A 6 -12.82 -1.29 13.86
C LEU A 6 -12.50 -1.50 12.37
N LYS A 7 -13.34 -2.24 11.64
CA LYS A 7 -13.21 -2.44 10.19
C LYS A 7 -13.19 -1.11 9.43
N ARG A 8 -14.10 -0.19 9.78
CA ARG A 8 -14.12 1.17 9.22
C ARG A 8 -12.84 1.94 9.51
N GLY A 9 -12.39 1.94 10.77
CA GLY A 9 -11.16 2.62 11.17
C GLY A 9 -9.94 2.10 10.42
N PHE A 10 -9.81 0.78 10.33
CA PHE A 10 -8.75 0.12 9.58
C PHE A 10 -8.71 0.54 8.11
N LEU A 11 -9.85 0.54 7.42
CA LEU A 11 -9.92 0.95 6.02
C LEU A 11 -9.57 2.42 5.80
N ILE A 12 -9.95 3.32 6.73
CA ILE A 12 -9.58 4.74 6.66
C ILE A 12 -8.07 4.92 6.84
N VAL A 13 -7.46 4.18 7.77
CA VAL A 13 -6.00 4.20 7.97
C VAL A 13 -5.28 3.64 6.74
N ALA A 14 -5.76 2.53 6.19
CA ALA A 14 -5.21 1.94 4.97
C ALA A 14 -5.27 2.90 3.77
N PHE A 15 -6.42 3.57 3.58
CA PHE A 15 -6.59 4.63 2.59
C PHE A 15 -5.54 5.72 2.78
N ALA A 16 -5.44 6.31 3.97
CA ALA A 16 -4.51 7.42 4.21
C ALA A 16 -3.05 7.02 3.99
N ALA A 17 -2.64 5.86 4.52
CA ALA A 17 -1.27 5.38 4.39
C ALA A 17 -0.87 5.14 2.92
N VAL A 18 -1.71 4.41 2.17
CA VAL A 18 -1.41 4.09 0.76
C VAL A 18 -1.49 5.33 -0.12
N SER A 19 -2.43 6.25 0.14
CA SER A 19 -2.49 7.51 -0.60
C SER A 19 -1.25 8.38 -0.41
N ILE A 20 -0.71 8.47 0.81
CA ILE A 20 0.53 9.23 1.08
C ILE A 20 1.71 8.58 0.36
N ILE A 21 1.86 7.26 0.47
CA ILE A 21 2.96 6.52 -0.19
C ILE A 21 2.87 6.68 -1.72
N ALA A 22 1.68 6.49 -2.29
CA ALA A 22 1.44 6.62 -3.73
C ALA A 22 1.75 8.03 -4.24
N ALA A 23 1.27 9.06 -3.54
CA ALA A 23 1.55 10.44 -3.87
C ALA A 23 3.05 10.76 -3.78
N GLY A 24 3.73 10.18 -2.78
CA GLY A 24 5.15 10.39 -2.52
C GLY A 24 6.03 10.09 -3.73
N TYR A 25 5.84 8.95 -4.41
CA TYR A 25 6.63 8.62 -5.61
C TYR A 25 5.93 8.98 -6.93
N GLY A 26 4.63 9.27 -6.94
CA GLY A 26 3.88 9.53 -8.15
C GLY A 26 3.82 11.00 -8.58
N ILE A 27 3.75 11.94 -7.63
CA ILE A 27 3.67 13.38 -7.93
C ILE A 27 5.00 13.87 -8.49
N ASP A 28 6.09 13.61 -7.75
CA ASP A 28 7.45 13.95 -8.14
C ASP A 28 8.37 12.70 -8.01
N PRO A 29 8.44 11.86 -9.06
CA PRO A 29 9.26 10.66 -9.05
C PRO A 29 10.76 10.94 -8.91
N ASP A 30 11.24 12.06 -9.45
CA ASP A 30 12.66 12.45 -9.40
C ASP A 30 13.05 12.82 -7.96
N TRP A 31 12.23 13.66 -7.32
CA TRP A 31 12.44 14.02 -5.91
C TRP A 31 12.40 12.78 -5.01
N PHE A 32 11.45 11.88 -5.21
CA PHE A 32 11.34 10.65 -4.43
C PHE A 32 12.57 9.76 -4.59
N ALA A 33 12.99 9.53 -5.83
CA ALA A 33 14.15 8.70 -6.14
C ALA A 33 15.43 9.26 -5.53
N LYS A 34 15.64 10.57 -5.62
CA LYS A 34 16.80 11.23 -5.03
C LYS A 34 16.79 11.19 -3.51
N THR A 35 15.63 11.44 -2.90
CA THR A 35 15.52 11.58 -1.44
C THR A 35 15.55 10.23 -0.72
N PHE A 36 14.88 9.21 -1.27
CA PHE A 36 14.65 7.96 -0.57
C PHE A 36 15.37 6.75 -1.15
N LEU A 37 15.72 6.79 -2.44
CA LEU A 37 16.39 5.68 -3.12
C LEU A 37 17.88 5.97 -3.38
N GLY A 38 18.35 7.19 -3.11
CA GLY A 38 19.73 7.60 -3.37
C GLY A 38 20.08 7.66 -4.86
N LEU A 39 19.05 7.73 -5.72
CA LEU A 39 19.22 7.75 -7.17
C LEU A 39 19.43 9.19 -7.68
N GLY A 40 20.02 9.30 -8.87
CA GLY A 40 20.11 10.57 -9.59
C GLY A 40 18.77 10.94 -10.23
N GLN A 41 18.84 11.59 -11.39
CA GLN A 41 17.66 11.84 -12.21
C GLN A 41 17.07 10.50 -12.70
N LEU A 42 15.74 10.36 -12.60
CA LEU A 42 15.03 9.17 -13.02
C LEU A 42 14.83 9.19 -14.53
N ASP A 43 14.89 8.01 -15.16
CA ASP A 43 14.49 7.89 -16.55
C ASP A 43 13.00 8.26 -16.73
N VAL A 44 12.66 8.94 -17.82
CA VAL A 44 11.30 9.39 -18.11
C VAL A 44 10.32 8.21 -18.18
N SER A 45 10.75 7.07 -18.72
CA SER A 45 9.95 5.84 -18.79
C SER A 45 9.66 5.31 -17.38
N LEU A 46 10.65 5.35 -16.49
CA LEU A 46 10.45 4.95 -15.10
C LEU A 46 9.53 5.92 -14.35
N ALA A 47 9.62 7.22 -14.64
CA ALA A 47 8.68 8.22 -14.12
C ALA A 47 7.23 7.99 -14.60
N HIS A 48 7.03 7.50 -15.83
CA HIS A 48 5.71 7.07 -16.30
C HIS A 48 5.20 5.84 -15.53
N ILE A 49 6.07 4.86 -15.24
CA ILE A 49 5.71 3.69 -14.43
C ILE A 49 5.30 4.10 -13.02
N CYS A 50 6.08 4.98 -12.36
CA CYS A 50 5.73 5.50 -11.03
C CYS A 50 4.32 6.13 -10.99
N ARG A 51 3.96 6.92 -12.01
CA ARG A 51 2.63 7.53 -12.10
C ARG A 51 1.51 6.51 -12.35
N ALA A 52 1.76 5.50 -13.17
CA ALA A 52 0.81 4.42 -13.39
C ALA A 52 0.56 3.62 -12.10
N VAL A 53 1.62 3.27 -11.37
CA VAL A 53 1.52 2.55 -10.09
C VAL A 53 0.84 3.42 -9.02
N MET A 54 1.11 4.73 -8.97
CA MET A 54 0.36 5.67 -8.12
C MET A 54 -1.14 5.61 -8.42
N GLY A 55 -1.53 5.68 -9.70
CA GLY A 55 -2.93 5.61 -10.10
C GLY A 55 -3.61 4.32 -9.64
N LEU A 56 -2.93 3.18 -9.78
CA LEU A 56 -3.42 1.89 -9.29
C LEU A 56 -3.61 1.89 -7.76
N TYR A 57 -2.64 2.40 -7.00
CA TYR A 57 -2.70 2.46 -5.55
C TYR A 57 -3.83 3.37 -5.08
N LEU A 58 -4.00 4.54 -5.71
CA LEU A 58 -5.07 5.48 -5.39
C LEU A 58 -6.45 4.93 -5.74
N ALA A 59 -6.60 4.18 -6.84
CA ALA A 59 -7.86 3.54 -7.18
C ALA A 59 -8.31 2.56 -6.08
N LEU A 60 -7.39 1.71 -5.59
CA LEU A 60 -7.66 0.81 -4.47
C LEU A 60 -7.92 1.56 -3.16
N ALA A 61 -7.13 2.60 -2.86
CA ALA A 61 -7.32 3.41 -1.67
C ALA A 61 -8.71 4.06 -1.65
N VAL A 62 -9.15 4.64 -2.77
CA VAL A 62 -10.49 5.22 -2.91
C VAL A 62 -11.57 4.16 -2.73
N PHE A 63 -11.39 2.96 -3.28
CA PHE A 63 -12.32 1.84 -3.05
C PHE A 63 -12.46 1.53 -1.55
N TRP A 64 -11.36 1.44 -0.81
CA TRP A 64 -11.40 1.20 0.64
C TRP A 64 -12.12 2.32 1.39
N LEU A 65 -11.87 3.58 1.04
CA LEU A 65 -12.56 4.73 1.63
C LEU A 65 -14.06 4.67 1.37
N VAL A 66 -14.48 4.39 0.14
CA VAL A 66 -15.89 4.28 -0.24
C VAL A 66 -16.60 3.18 0.57
N CYS A 67 -16.00 2.00 0.69
CA CYS A 67 -16.53 0.91 1.51
C CYS A 67 -16.60 1.28 3.00
N ALA A 68 -15.61 2.00 3.51
CA ALA A 68 -15.57 2.47 4.89
C ALA A 68 -16.67 3.50 5.19
N LEU A 69 -16.95 4.42 4.26
CA LEU A 69 -17.94 5.49 4.43
C LEU A 69 -19.37 5.00 4.21
N ARG A 70 -19.58 4.11 3.22
CA ARG A 70 -20.91 3.56 2.92
C ARG A 70 -21.33 2.39 3.81
N ASN A 71 -20.42 1.90 4.65
CA ASN A 71 -20.61 0.69 5.48
C ASN A 71 -21.02 -0.56 4.66
N THR A 72 -20.67 -0.60 3.37
CA THR A 72 -20.96 -1.73 2.47
C THR A 72 -19.66 -2.38 2.00
N HIS A 73 -19.69 -3.70 1.79
CA HIS A 73 -18.56 -4.48 1.27
C HIS A 73 -17.24 -4.33 2.05
N LYS A 74 -17.30 -4.07 3.37
CA LYS A 74 -16.11 -3.90 4.22
C LYS A 74 -15.19 -5.12 4.21
N ASP A 75 -15.75 -6.32 4.22
CA ASP A 75 -14.97 -7.56 4.17
C ASP A 75 -14.23 -7.73 2.85
N ALA A 76 -14.88 -7.40 1.73
CA ALA A 76 -14.23 -7.38 0.43
C ALA A 76 -13.13 -6.32 0.35
N ALA A 77 -13.34 -5.13 0.94
CA ALA A 77 -12.32 -4.10 1.01
C ALA A 77 -11.11 -4.52 1.86
N ILE A 78 -11.33 -5.18 3.01
CA ILE A 78 -10.23 -5.69 3.84
C ILE A 78 -9.48 -6.80 3.12
N LEU A 79 -10.20 -7.68 2.41
CA LEU A 79 -9.58 -8.71 1.57
C LEU A 79 -8.68 -8.09 0.50
N THR A 80 -9.11 -7.01 -0.17
CA THR A 80 -8.25 -6.35 -1.17
C THR A 80 -7.08 -5.61 -0.55
N VAL A 81 -7.19 -5.06 0.67
CA VAL A 81 -6.02 -4.56 1.44
C VAL A 81 -5.01 -5.69 1.67
N MET A 82 -5.48 -6.88 2.06
CA MET A 82 -4.62 -8.03 2.32
C MET A 82 -3.94 -8.54 1.04
N ILE A 83 -4.68 -8.64 -0.08
CA ILE A 83 -4.12 -9.02 -1.38
C ILE A 83 -3.10 -7.98 -1.86
N PHE A 84 -3.40 -6.70 -1.70
CA PHE A 84 -2.51 -5.61 -2.07
C PHE A 84 -1.20 -5.66 -1.27
N ALA A 85 -1.27 -5.64 0.05
CA ALA A 85 -0.09 -5.68 0.91
C ALA A 85 0.70 -7.00 0.74
N GLY A 86 -0.01 -8.12 0.60
CA GLY A 86 0.62 -9.43 0.37
C GLY A 86 1.32 -9.53 -0.98
N GLY A 87 0.75 -8.94 -2.04
CA GLY A 87 1.36 -8.86 -3.36
C GLY A 87 2.63 -8.02 -3.36
N LEU A 88 2.63 -6.87 -2.67
CA LEU A 88 3.83 -6.05 -2.51
C LEU A 88 4.91 -6.76 -1.71
N LEU A 89 4.56 -7.37 -0.58
CA LEU A 89 5.49 -8.13 0.24
C LEU A 89 6.13 -9.26 -0.56
N ALA A 90 5.33 -10.05 -1.28
CA ALA A 90 5.84 -11.13 -2.11
C ALA A 90 6.80 -10.62 -3.20
N GLY A 91 6.43 -9.54 -3.89
CA GLY A 91 7.30 -8.90 -4.89
C GLY A 91 8.62 -8.40 -4.30
N ARG A 92 8.59 -7.79 -3.10
CA ARG A 92 9.80 -7.35 -2.40
C ARG A 92 10.68 -8.50 -1.97
N LEU A 93 10.11 -9.55 -1.37
CA LEU A 93 10.88 -10.71 -0.94
C LEU A 93 11.56 -11.38 -2.13
N LEU A 94 10.87 -11.47 -3.28
CA LEU A 94 11.47 -11.94 -4.53
C LEU A 94 12.62 -11.02 -4.96
N SER A 95 12.40 -9.70 -4.99
CA SER A 95 13.42 -8.74 -5.40
C SER A 95 14.63 -8.76 -4.46
N PHE A 96 14.44 -8.87 -3.15
CA PHE A 96 15.56 -8.94 -2.19
C PHE A 96 16.38 -10.22 -2.37
N ALA A 97 15.72 -11.31 -2.76
CA ALA A 97 16.38 -12.58 -3.02
C ALA A 97 17.13 -12.61 -4.36
N VAL A 98 16.62 -11.94 -5.40
CA VAL A 98 17.15 -11.98 -6.77
C VAL A 98 18.08 -10.80 -7.07
N ASP A 99 17.72 -9.60 -6.65
CA ASP A 99 18.39 -8.34 -7.02
C ASP A 99 19.34 -7.81 -5.93
N GLY A 100 19.25 -8.35 -4.70
CA GLY A 100 20.14 -8.02 -3.58
C GLY A 100 19.61 -6.97 -2.61
N GLU A 101 20.52 -6.24 -1.96
CA GLU A 101 20.17 -5.32 -0.87
C GLU A 101 19.42 -4.08 -1.40
N PRO A 102 18.18 -3.84 -0.93
CA PRO A 102 17.37 -2.71 -1.38
C PRO A 102 17.68 -1.42 -0.60
N ALA A 103 17.18 -0.28 -1.09
CA ALA A 103 17.22 0.97 -0.32
C ALA A 103 16.50 0.82 1.04
N PRO A 104 16.95 1.48 2.12
CA PRO A 104 16.39 1.33 3.46
C PRO A 104 14.87 1.55 3.54
N LEU A 105 14.33 2.48 2.75
CA LEU A 105 12.88 2.72 2.68
C LEU A 105 12.10 1.47 2.25
N LEU A 106 12.64 0.68 1.33
CA LEU A 106 11.98 -0.52 0.83
C LEU A 106 11.95 -1.63 1.89
N ILE A 107 12.92 -1.67 2.80
CA ILE A 107 12.93 -2.56 3.98
C ILE A 107 11.82 -2.14 4.95
N VAL A 108 11.67 -0.84 5.19
CA VAL A 108 10.59 -0.29 6.03
C VAL A 108 9.23 -0.66 5.45
N TYR A 109 9.04 -0.54 4.13
CA TYR A 109 7.79 -0.94 3.47
C TYR A 109 7.53 -2.45 3.59
N ALA A 110 8.55 -3.30 3.40
CA ALA A 110 8.40 -4.75 3.62
C ALA A 110 7.95 -5.06 5.05
N ALA A 111 8.52 -4.39 6.06
CA ALA A 111 8.12 -4.55 7.45
C ALA A 111 6.67 -4.10 7.70
N MET A 112 6.25 -2.97 7.11
CA MET A 112 4.86 -2.50 7.19
C MET A 112 3.89 -3.51 6.56
N GLU A 113 4.24 -4.07 5.41
CA GLU A 113 3.43 -5.07 4.69
C GLU A 113 3.34 -6.36 5.52
N LEU A 114 4.44 -6.81 6.12
CA LEU A 114 4.49 -7.98 7.01
C LEU A 114 3.60 -7.84 8.25
N ILE A 115 3.40 -6.62 8.76
CA ILE A 115 2.46 -6.32 9.86
C ILE A 115 1.02 -6.20 9.33
N THR A 116 0.84 -5.56 8.17
CA THR A 116 -0.47 -5.23 7.62
C THR A 116 -1.23 -6.48 7.18
N VAL A 117 -0.56 -7.46 6.58
CA VAL A 117 -1.18 -8.72 6.11
C VAL A 117 -1.85 -9.50 7.26
N PRO A 118 -1.15 -9.86 8.37
CA PRO A 118 -1.79 -10.58 9.48
C PRO A 118 -2.83 -9.72 10.21
N LEU A 119 -2.62 -8.40 10.29
CA LEU A 119 -3.61 -7.48 10.86
C LEU A 119 -4.91 -7.47 10.04
N ALA A 120 -4.80 -7.37 8.71
CA ALA A 120 -5.94 -7.44 7.80
C ALA A 120 -6.67 -8.78 7.92
N TRP A 121 -5.94 -9.89 7.97
CA TRP A 121 -6.52 -11.23 8.18
C TRP A 121 -7.31 -11.33 9.48
N TRP A 122 -6.74 -10.83 10.59
CA TRP A 122 -7.42 -10.85 11.89
C TRP A 122 -8.70 -10.01 11.87
N ILE A 123 -8.64 -8.80 11.32
CA ILE A 123 -9.80 -7.89 11.24
C ILE A 123 -10.88 -8.46 10.31
N TYR A 124 -10.49 -9.11 9.21
CA TYR A 124 -11.39 -9.79 8.29
C TYR A 124 -12.22 -10.87 8.99
N LYS A 125 -11.61 -11.63 9.91
CA LYS A 125 -12.27 -12.72 10.64
C LYS A 125 -13.26 -12.26 11.73
N LEU A 126 -13.32 -10.97 12.05
CA LEU A 126 -14.23 -10.48 13.07
C LEU A 126 -15.69 -10.51 12.58
N PRO A 127 -16.64 -11.06 13.38
CA PRO A 127 -18.06 -10.99 13.06
C PRO A 127 -18.56 -9.54 13.15
N GLU A 128 -19.42 -9.11 12.23
CA GLU A 128 -19.94 -7.73 12.18
C GLU A 128 -20.89 -7.37 13.34
#